data_AF-A0A2M7RFV4-F1
#
_entry.id   AF-A0A2M7RFV4-F1
#
_cell.length_a   1.000
_cell.length_b   1.000
_cell.length_c   1.000
_cell.angle_alpha   90.00
_cell.angle_beta   90.00
_cell.angle_gamma   90.00
#
_symmetry.space_group_name_H-M   'P 1'
#
loop_
_entity.id
_entity.type
_entity.pdbx_description
1 polymer ?
#
loop_
_entity_poly.entity_id
_entity_poly.type
_entity_poly.pdbx_seq_one_letter_code
_entity_poly.pdbx_strand_id
1 'polypeptide(L)'
;MKRFLFSLAYIFLLGVPAAILFYFIKEDFNCKALFIVILISLIVGGIFEIWAVKQRRRDKFFIWEYNSKSIIGFKIYGVPIEDLVLFLIFTPFFIVTVWESVKRLLVESEELFSVIMLVGVIALFISWYFVYQHAIKSKY
;
A
#
# COMPACT_ATOMS: atom_id res chain seq x y z
N MET A 1 18.62 14.42 -2.10
CA MET A 1 18.21 13.00 -2.14
C MET A 1 16.87 12.69 -1.45
N LYS A 2 16.32 13.53 -0.54
CA LYS A 2 15.04 13.22 0.15
C LYS A 2 13.78 13.21 -0.74
N ARG A 3 13.86 13.73 -1.98
CA ARG A 3 12.73 13.92 -2.92
C ARG A 3 12.17 12.64 -3.55
N PHE A 4 12.76 11.48 -3.27
CA PHE A 4 12.31 10.18 -3.80
C PHE A 4 11.98 9.17 -2.72
N LEU A 5 12.19 9.52 -1.44
CA LEU A 5 11.96 8.60 -0.34
C LEU A 5 10.51 8.12 -0.31
N PHE A 6 9.56 8.99 -0.66
CA PHE A 6 8.14 8.65 -0.67
C PHE A 6 7.79 7.66 -1.79
N SER A 7 8.26 7.93 -3.02
CA SER A 7 8.08 7.02 -4.16
C SER A 7 8.75 5.67 -3.93
N LEU A 8 9.96 5.67 -3.37
CA LEU A 8 10.68 4.46 -3.01
C LEU A 8 9.92 3.66 -1.94
N ALA A 9 9.31 4.32 -0.96
CA ALA A 9 8.49 3.64 0.04
C ALA A 9 7.35 2.85 -0.61
N TYR A 10 6.60 3.43 -1.56
CA TYR A 10 5.55 2.68 -2.26
C TYR A 10 6.09 1.51 -3.08
N ILE A 11 7.23 1.69 -3.77
CA ILE A 11 7.85 0.63 -4.55
C ILE A 11 8.26 -0.53 -3.62
N PHE A 12 8.93 -0.25 -2.51
CA PHE A 12 9.42 -1.30 -1.61
C PHE A 12 8.32 -1.93 -0.76
N LEU A 13 7.33 -1.16 -0.31
CA LEU A 13 6.25 -1.65 0.55
C LEU A 13 5.13 -2.35 -0.23
N LEU A 14 4.84 -1.91 -1.46
CA LEU A 14 3.74 -2.46 -2.26
C LEU A 14 4.27 -3.17 -3.51
N GLY A 15 5.11 -2.49 -4.30
CA GLY A 15 5.57 -2.99 -5.60
C GLY A 15 6.39 -4.28 -5.52
N VAL A 16 7.45 -4.30 -4.72
CA VAL A 16 8.35 -5.45 -4.54
C VAL A 16 7.62 -6.68 -4.01
N PRO A 17 6.90 -6.63 -2.87
CA PRO A 17 6.20 -7.81 -2.36
C PRO A 17 5.11 -8.28 -3.33
N ALA A 18 4.38 -7.37 -3.99
CA ALA A 18 3.42 -7.76 -5.01
C ALA A 18 4.11 -8.45 -6.20
N ALA A 19 5.23 -7.93 -6.70
CA ALA A 19 5.95 -8.55 -7.81
C ALA A 19 6.44 -9.97 -7.48
N ILE A 20 6.94 -10.18 -6.26
CA ILE A 20 7.38 -11.50 -5.77
C ILE A 20 6.19 -12.46 -5.72
N LEU A 21 5.08 -12.05 -5.10
CA LEU A 21 3.89 -12.89 -4.98
C LEU A 21 3.26 -13.19 -6.36
N PHE A 22 3.19 -12.18 -7.23
CA PHE A 22 2.66 -12.30 -8.57
C PHE A 22 3.36 -13.38 -9.39
N TYR A 23 4.67 -13.55 -9.22
CA TYR A 23 5.42 -14.63 -9.88
C TYR A 23 4.81 -16.02 -9.63
N PHE A 24 4.29 -16.27 -8.43
CA PHE A 24 3.71 -17.56 -8.05
C PHE A 24 2.27 -17.76 -8.54
N ILE A 25 1.52 -16.68 -8.77
CA ILE A 25 0.09 -16.73 -9.13
C ILE A 25 -0.20 -16.26 -10.56
N LYS A 26 0.82 -15.97 -11.36
CA LYS A 26 0.69 -15.35 -12.70
C LYS A 26 -0.25 -16.08 -13.65
N GLU A 27 -0.38 -17.40 -13.49
CA GLU A 27 -1.20 -18.25 -14.38
C GLU A 27 -2.69 -18.14 -14.06
N ASP A 28 -3.03 -17.94 -12.79
CA ASP A 28 -4.40 -17.79 -12.30
C ASP A 28 -4.90 -16.34 -12.35
N PHE A 29 -4.01 -15.41 -12.72
CA PHE A 29 -4.24 -13.99 -12.56
C PHE A 29 -5.05 -13.39 -13.72
N ASN A 30 -6.23 -12.85 -13.41
CA ASN A 30 -7.05 -12.17 -14.41
C ASN A 30 -6.64 -10.70 -14.62
N CYS A 31 -5.71 -10.47 -15.54
CA CYS A 31 -5.21 -9.13 -15.87
C CYS A 31 -6.31 -8.16 -16.32
N LYS A 32 -7.37 -8.64 -16.98
CA LYS A 32 -8.49 -7.77 -17.42
C LYS A 32 -9.27 -7.24 -16.22
N ALA A 33 -9.57 -8.10 -15.25
CA ALA A 33 -10.26 -7.70 -14.02
C ALA A 33 -9.41 -6.70 -13.22
N LEU A 34 -8.10 -6.97 -13.06
CA LEU A 34 -7.19 -6.04 -12.39
C LEU A 34 -7.18 -4.67 -13.07
N PHE A 35 -7.08 -4.63 -14.41
CA PHE A 35 -7.07 -3.38 -15.15
C PHE A 35 -8.35 -2.55 -14.91
N ILE A 36 -9.51 -3.21 -14.89
CA ILE A 36 -10.79 -2.54 -14.56
C ILE A 36 -10.76 -1.99 -13.14
N VAL A 37 -10.27 -2.76 -12.16
CA VAL A 37 -10.15 -2.30 -10.77
C VAL A 37 -9.22 -1.09 -10.69
N ILE A 38 -8.07 -1.12 -11.35
CA ILE A 38 -7.13 0.02 -11.40
C ILE A 38 -7.81 1.26 -11.99
N LEU A 39 -8.55 1.13 -13.09
CA LEU A 39 -9.27 2.26 -13.68
C LEU A 39 -10.31 2.84 -12.71
N ILE A 40 -11.08 2.00 -12.03
CA ILE A 40 -12.05 2.44 -11.03
C ILE A 40 -11.34 3.14 -9.87
N SER A 41 -10.24 2.59 -9.36
CA SER A 41 -9.43 3.19 -8.30
C SER A 41 -8.85 4.53 -8.71
N LEU A 42 -8.36 4.67 -9.94
CA LEU A 42 -7.83 5.94 -10.47
C LEU A 42 -8.92 7.01 -10.59
N ILE A 43 -10.10 6.65 -11.09
CA ILE A 43 -11.20 7.60 -11.27
C ILE A 43 -11.78 7.98 -9.91
N VAL A 44 -12.26 7.01 -9.15
CA VAL A 44 -12.95 7.25 -7.88
C VAL A 44 -11.96 7.78 -6.86
N GLY A 45 -10.85 7.07 -6.64
CA GLY A 45 -9.80 7.49 -5.70
C GLY A 45 -9.18 8.84 -6.08
N GLY A 46 -8.94 9.07 -7.38
CA GLY A 46 -8.44 10.36 -7.85
C GLY A 46 -9.39 11.53 -7.58
N ILE A 47 -10.71 11.33 -7.77
CA ILE A 47 -11.72 12.34 -7.42
C ILE A 47 -11.68 12.65 -5.92
N PHE A 48 -11.60 11.61 -5.07
CA PHE A 48 -11.52 11.78 -3.61
C PHE A 48 -10.24 12.51 -3.19
N GLU A 49 -9.07 12.15 -3.74
CA GLU A 49 -7.80 12.83 -3.45
C GLU A 49 -7.85 14.31 -3.85
N ILE A 50 -8.37 14.63 -5.03
CA ILE A 50 -8.50 16.01 -5.50
C ILE A 50 -9.45 16.80 -4.58
N TRP A 51 -10.57 16.20 -4.20
CA TRP A 51 -11.53 16.80 -3.29
C TRP A 51 -10.91 17.06 -1.91
N ALA A 52 -10.19 16.08 -1.37
CA ALA A 52 -9.51 16.16 -0.08
C ALA A 52 -8.44 17.28 -0.06
N VAL A 53 -7.62 17.40 -1.11
CA VAL A 53 -6.62 18.46 -1.21
C VAL A 53 -7.26 19.85 -1.28
N LYS A 54 -8.40 19.99 -1.98
CA LYS A 54 -9.13 21.26 -2.08
C LYS A 54 -9.68 21.73 -0.73
N GLN A 55 -9.96 20.83 0.22
CA GLN A 55 -10.47 21.18 1.54
C GLN A 55 -9.42 21.66 2.56
N ARG A 56 -8.13 21.70 2.18
CA ARG A 56 -7.03 22.32 2.93
C ARG A 56 -7.12 22.16 4.46
N ARG A 57 -6.88 20.93 4.96
CA ARG A 57 -6.74 20.56 6.38
C ARG A 57 -8.00 20.50 7.26
N ARG A 58 -9.20 20.73 6.74
CA ARG A 58 -10.44 20.52 7.53
C ARG A 58 -10.98 19.11 7.45
N ASP A 59 -10.41 18.27 6.61
CA ASP A 59 -10.92 16.93 6.40
C ASP A 59 -10.27 15.92 7.36
N LYS A 60 -11.08 15.29 8.21
CA LYS A 60 -10.65 14.20 9.10
C LYS A 60 -10.42 12.89 8.33
N PHE A 61 -10.88 12.82 7.08
CA PHE A 61 -10.69 11.68 6.18
C PHE A 61 -9.43 11.79 5.33
N PHE A 62 -8.57 12.78 5.60
CA PHE A 62 -7.29 12.90 4.90
C PHE A 62 -6.39 11.71 5.29
N ILE A 63 -6.30 10.73 4.40
CA ILE A 63 -5.71 9.41 4.71
C ILE A 63 -4.20 9.53 4.96
N TRP A 64 -3.52 10.53 4.39
CA TRP A 64 -2.06 10.72 4.53
C TRP A 64 -1.66 12.19 4.57
N GLU A 65 -0.98 12.64 5.64
CA GLU A 65 -0.36 13.98 5.66
C GLU A 65 0.87 14.03 4.74
N TYR A 66 0.77 14.77 3.64
CA TYR A 66 1.85 14.95 2.69
C TYR A 66 3.00 15.78 3.26
N ASN A 67 4.20 15.19 3.32
CA ASN A 67 5.42 15.97 3.44
C ASN A 67 5.82 16.49 2.05
N SER A 68 5.50 17.76 1.78
CA SER A 68 5.79 18.42 0.49
C SER A 68 7.29 18.47 0.13
N LYS A 69 8.19 18.17 1.08
CA LYS A 69 9.64 18.13 0.86
C LYS A 69 10.15 16.77 0.35
N SER A 70 9.34 15.72 0.41
CA SER A 70 9.73 14.34 0.02
C SER A 70 9.10 13.83 -1.27
N ILE A 71 8.29 14.65 -1.94
CA ILE A 71 7.73 14.38 -3.27
C ILE A 71 8.69 14.84 -4.38
N ILE A 72 8.59 14.21 -5.55
CA ILE A 72 9.27 14.51 -6.82
C ILE A 72 8.99 15.97 -7.23
N GLY A 73 7.80 16.47 -6.91
CA GLY A 73 7.43 17.89 -7.01
C GLY A 73 6.41 18.23 -8.09
N PHE A 74 5.97 17.25 -8.88
CA PHE A 74 4.89 17.42 -9.85
C PHE A 74 3.52 17.15 -9.21
N LYS A 75 2.55 18.02 -9.47
CA LYS A 75 1.20 17.92 -8.90
C LYS A 75 0.14 18.13 -9.97
N ILE A 76 -0.91 17.31 -9.93
CA ILE A 76 -2.09 17.42 -10.79
C ILE A 76 -3.28 17.78 -9.89
N TYR A 77 -3.95 18.90 -10.18
CA TYR A 77 -5.04 19.45 -9.33
C TYR A 77 -4.70 19.57 -7.83
N GLY A 78 -3.42 19.72 -7.50
CA GLY A 78 -2.90 19.84 -6.13
C GLY A 78 -2.46 18.52 -5.49
N VAL A 79 -2.79 17.38 -6.09
CA VAL A 79 -2.38 16.04 -5.63
C VAL A 79 -1.02 15.69 -6.24
N PRO A 80 -0.05 15.16 -5.47
CA PRO A 80 1.20 14.63 -6.04
C PRO A 80 0.92 13.50 -7.04
N ILE A 81 1.69 13.46 -8.12
CA ILE A 81 1.52 12.41 -9.14
C ILE A 81 1.85 11.02 -8.59
N GLU A 82 2.71 10.95 -7.58
CA GLU A 82 3.09 9.73 -6.89
C GLU A 82 1.89 9.05 -6.24
N ASP A 83 0.96 9.81 -5.68
CA ASP A 83 -0.21 9.23 -5.03
C ASP A 83 -1.25 8.82 -6.07
N LEU A 84 -1.43 9.66 -7.10
CA LEU A 84 -2.32 9.32 -8.21
C LEU A 84 -1.86 8.09 -8.98
N VAL A 85 -0.55 7.90 -9.15
CA VAL A 85 -0.01 6.83 -10.00
C VAL A 85 0.55 5.68 -9.16
N LEU A 86 1.47 5.93 -8.23
CA LEU A 86 2.07 4.86 -7.46
C LEU A 86 1.08 4.30 -6.45
N PHE A 87 0.40 5.15 -5.68
CA PHE A 87 -0.53 4.63 -4.66
C PHE A 87 -1.79 4.03 -5.28
N LEU A 88 -2.53 4.76 -6.13
CA LEU A 88 -3.79 4.25 -6.69
C LEU A 88 -3.62 3.09 -7.68
N ILE A 89 -2.43 2.85 -8.22
CA ILE A 89 -2.16 1.67 -9.07
C ILE A 89 -1.53 0.52 -8.27
N PHE A 90 -0.51 0.80 -7.45
CA PHE A 90 0.15 -0.29 -6.72
C PHE A 90 -0.72 -0.86 -5.61
N THR A 91 -1.60 -0.08 -5.01
CA THR A 91 -2.51 -0.58 -3.98
C THR A 91 -3.45 -1.66 -4.50
N PRO A 92 -4.26 -1.45 -5.57
CA PRO A 92 -5.09 -2.52 -6.10
C PRO A 92 -4.27 -3.69 -6.65
N PHE A 93 -3.11 -3.43 -7.27
CA PHE A 93 -2.21 -4.52 -7.70
C PHE A 93 -1.75 -5.38 -6.53
N PHE A 94 -1.27 -4.75 -5.46
CA PHE A 94 -0.83 -5.41 -4.24
C PHE A 94 -1.97 -6.19 -3.58
N ILE A 95 -3.14 -5.57 -3.38
CA ILE A 95 -4.29 -6.21 -2.72
C ILE A 95 -4.75 -7.44 -3.50
N VAL A 96 -4.94 -7.31 -4.81
CA VAL A 96 -5.39 -8.44 -5.65
C VAL A 96 -4.35 -9.56 -5.65
N THR A 97 -3.07 -9.20 -5.75
CA THR A 97 -1.99 -10.20 -5.73
C THR A 97 -1.93 -10.94 -4.39
N VAL A 98 -2.01 -10.21 -3.27
CA VAL A 98 -2.05 -10.83 -1.94
C VAL A 98 -3.28 -11.71 -1.80
N TRP A 99 -4.46 -11.23 -2.24
CA TRP A 99 -5.70 -11.99 -2.18
C TRP A 99 -5.62 -13.32 -2.93
N GLU A 100 -5.20 -13.30 -4.19
CA GLU A 100 -5.08 -14.52 -4.98
C GLU A 100 -3.99 -15.46 -4.43
N SER A 101 -2.90 -14.91 -3.88
CA SER A 101 -1.87 -15.71 -3.20
C SER A 101 -2.41 -16.41 -1.96
N VAL A 102 -3.16 -15.69 -1.12
CA VAL A 102 -3.80 -16.23 0.09
C VAL A 102 -4.83 -17.29 -0.29
N LYS A 103 -5.65 -17.02 -1.30
CA LYS A 103 -6.64 -17.97 -1.80
C LYS A 103 -5.97 -19.27 -2.28
N ARG A 104 -4.86 -19.17 -3.00
CA ARG A 104 -4.09 -20.34 -3.45
C ARG A 104 -3.52 -21.12 -2.26
N LEU A 105 -2.92 -20.44 -1.28
CA LEU A 105 -2.40 -21.07 -0.07
C LEU A 105 -3.49 -21.78 0.75
N LEU A 106 -4.67 -21.17 0.87
CA LEU A 106 -5.81 -21.77 1.56
C LEU A 106 -6.31 -23.05 0.88
N VAL A 107 -6.27 -23.10 -0.45
CA VAL A 107 -6.70 -24.27 -1.23
C VAL A 107 -5.65 -25.38 -1.24
N GLU A 108 -4.37 -25.04 -1.34
CA GLU A 108 -3.27 -26.01 -1.44
C GLU A 108 -2.76 -26.52 -0.09
N SER A 109 -2.79 -25.70 0.98
CA SER A 109 -2.27 -26.09 2.30
C SER A 109 -2.81 -25.21 3.45
N GLU A 110 -3.97 -25.59 3.99
CA GLU A 110 -4.62 -24.92 5.12
C GLU A 110 -3.73 -24.87 6.40
N GLU A 111 -2.96 -25.94 6.64
CA GLU A 111 -2.03 -26.01 7.78
C GLU A 111 -0.88 -24.99 7.64
N LEU A 112 -0.27 -24.88 6.46
CA LEU A 112 0.79 -23.92 6.20
C LEU A 112 0.28 -22.48 6.34
N PHE A 113 -0.93 -22.21 5.83
CA PHE A 113 -1.56 -20.90 5.97
C PHE A 113 -1.77 -20.52 7.45
N SER A 114 -2.26 -21.46 8.26
CA SER A 114 -2.49 -21.25 9.69
C SER A 114 -1.18 -20.94 10.44
N VAL A 115 -0.09 -21.63 10.11
CA VAL A 115 1.24 -21.36 10.68
C VAL A 115 1.76 -19.98 10.26
N ILE A 116 1.64 -19.61 8.99
CA ILE A 116 2.05 -18.28 8.50
C ILE A 116 1.29 -17.17 9.23
N MET A 117 -0.03 -17.34 9.41
CA MET A 117 -0.86 -16.37 10.14
C MET A 117 -0.43 -16.25 11.60
N LEU A 118 -0.18 -17.37 12.29
CA LEU A 118 0.30 -17.38 13.67
C LEU A 118 1.65 -16.66 13.81
N VAL A 119 2.61 -16.97 12.94
CA VAL A 119 3.92 -16.33 12.90
C VAL A 119 3.79 -14.83 12.61
N GLY A 120 2.91 -14.45 11.69
CA GLY A 120 2.62 -13.05 11.36
C GLY A 120 2.07 -12.27 12.55
N VAL A 121 1.14 -12.85 13.30
CA VAL A 121 0.59 -12.25 14.52
C VAL A 121 1.69 -12.08 15.58
N ILE A 122 2.52 -13.09 15.80
CA ILE A 122 3.65 -13.02 16.74
C ILE A 122 4.62 -11.90 16.33
N ALA A 123 4.99 -11.84 15.05
CA ALA A 123 5.87 -10.81 14.52
C ALA A 123 5.29 -9.40 14.68
N LEU A 124 3.98 -9.22 14.50
CA LEU A 124 3.30 -7.96 14.76
C LEU A 124 3.39 -7.54 16.23
N PHE A 125 3.14 -8.46 17.17
CA PHE A 125 3.28 -8.17 18.60
C PHE A 125 4.72 -7.81 19.00
N ILE A 126 5.70 -8.56 18.49
CA ILE A 126 7.12 -8.28 18.72
C ILE A 126 7.48 -6.89 18.17
N SER A 127 7.07 -6.59 16.93
CA SER A 127 7.33 -5.30 16.30
C SER A 127 6.69 -4.16 17.08
N TRP A 128 5.42 -4.32 17.47
CA TRP A 128 4.70 -3.34 18.30
C TRP A 128 5.42 -3.09 19.64
N TYR A 129 5.87 -4.14 20.32
CA TYR A 129 6.58 -4.01 21.59
C TYR A 129 7.87 -3.20 21.43
N PHE A 130 8.69 -3.49 20.41
CA PHE A 130 9.92 -2.75 20.16
C PHE A 130 9.67 -1.28 19.83
N VAL A 131 8.68 -1.00 18.98
CA VAL A 131 8.30 0.39 18.65
C VAL A 131 7.82 1.13 19.90
N TYR A 132 6.99 0.50 20.72
CA TYR A 132 6.48 1.07 21.97
C TYR A 132 7.62 1.41 22.94
N GLN A 133 8.55 0.47 23.15
CA GLN A 133 9.73 0.70 24.02
C GLN A 133 10.60 1.85 23.52
N HIS A 134 10.82 1.95 22.20
CA HIS A 134 11.61 3.02 21.62
C HIS A 134 10.91 4.38 21.73
N ALA A 135 9.59 4.42 21.51
CA ALA A 135 8.80 5.64 21.64
C ALA A 135 8.82 6.20 23.07
N ILE A 136 8.71 5.35 24.09
CA ILE A 136 8.83 5.76 25.50
C ILE A 136 10.22 6.31 25.79
N LYS A 137 11.28 5.62 25.37
CA LYS A 137 12.66 6.07 25.58
C LYS A 137 13.01 7.38 24.88
N SER A 138 12.30 7.76 23.81
CA SER A 138 12.53 9.04 23.12
C SER A 138 11.85 10.24 23.79
N LYS A 139 10.93 10.01 24.73
CA LYS A 139 10.20 11.06 25.46
C LYS A 139 10.87 11.49 26.77
N TYR A 140 11.90 10.78 27.21
CA TYR A 140 12.70 11.05 28.41
C TYR A 140 14.17 11.16 28.04
#